data_AF-A0A060C676-F1
#
_entry.id   AF-A0A060C676-F1
#
_cell.length_a   1.000
_cell.length_b   1.000
_cell.length_c   1.000
_cell.angle_alpha   90.00
_cell.angle_beta   90.00
_cell.angle_gamma   90.00
#
_symmetry.space_group_name_H-M   'P 1'
#
loop_
_entity.id
_entity.type
_entity.pdbx_description
1 polymer ?
#
loop_
_entity_poly.entity_id
_entity_poly.type
_entity_poly.pdbx_seq_one_letter_code
_entity_poly.pdbx_strand_id
1 'polypeptide(L)'
;MGQEFQEVQFDGTVRTKFRTPPLWGVGASGPYGHDGASLTLDEVIRRHGGEALGSRRKYEAFSSEEREKLQAFLRSLTLRSTNRPMDIDGDGCVSENFMVSGVDTGREKFNPEWLFKNPGQVEGLTGSVRSWALTNLRKA
;
A
#
# COMPACT_ATOMS: atom_id res chain seq x y z
N MET A 1 19.55 3.09 10.56
CA MET A 1 19.56 1.63 10.26
C MET A 1 20.80 0.99 10.88
N GLY A 2 20.94 -0.34 10.83
CA GLY A 2 22.12 -1.07 11.35
C GLY A 2 23.28 -1.09 10.36
N GLN A 3 24.42 -1.66 10.76
CA GLN A 3 25.60 -1.82 9.89
C GLN A 3 25.29 -2.63 8.62
N GLU A 4 24.38 -3.60 8.70
CA GLU A 4 23.98 -4.42 7.55
C GLU A 4 23.20 -3.63 6.48
N PHE A 5 22.81 -2.38 6.73
CA PHE A 5 22.03 -1.49 5.85
C PHE A 5 22.80 -0.20 5.54
N GLN A 6 24.12 -0.30 5.43
CA GLN A 6 24.95 0.82 5.02
C GLN A 6 25.24 0.74 3.53
N GLU A 7 25.21 1.87 2.85
CA GLU A 7 25.51 1.97 1.43
C GLU A 7 26.80 2.76 1.22
N VAL A 8 27.76 2.19 0.49
CA VAL A 8 28.99 2.88 0.11
C VAL A 8 28.72 3.63 -1.20
N GLN A 9 28.94 4.94 -1.18
CA GLN A 9 28.80 5.80 -2.35
C GLN A 9 30.06 5.72 -3.23
N PHE A 10 29.94 6.18 -4.47
CA PHE A 10 31.05 6.18 -5.44
C PHE A 10 32.27 6.99 -4.96
N ASP A 11 32.07 8.01 -4.12
CA ASP A 11 33.13 8.81 -3.52
C ASP A 11 33.80 8.15 -2.29
N GLY A 12 33.40 6.92 -1.95
CA GLY A 12 33.90 6.17 -0.80
C GLY A 12 33.23 6.54 0.53
N THR A 13 32.27 7.48 0.55
CA THR A 13 31.53 7.82 1.77
C THR A 13 30.46 6.76 2.07
N VAL A 14 30.13 6.60 3.35
CA VAL A 14 29.12 5.63 3.81
C VAL A 14 27.84 6.34 4.22
N ARG A 15 26.74 5.99 3.57
CA ARG A 15 25.40 6.49 3.92
C ARG A 15 24.74 5.54 4.92
N THR A 16 24.32 6.10 6.04
CA THR A 16 23.74 5.34 7.18
C THR A 16 22.32 5.78 7.56
N LYS A 17 21.87 6.90 6.99
CA LYS A 17 20.56 7.51 7.24
C LYS A 17 19.73 7.52 5.97
N PHE A 18 18.54 6.97 6.09
CA PHE A 18 17.55 6.85 5.03
C PHE A 18 16.19 7.28 5.57
N ARG A 19 15.38 7.91 4.72
CA ARG A 19 13.99 8.21 5.07
C ARG A 19 13.20 6.91 5.11
N THR A 20 12.34 6.74 6.10
CA THR A 20 11.41 5.60 6.15
C THR A 20 10.48 5.67 4.94
N PRO A 21 10.54 4.69 4.02
CA PRO A 21 9.61 4.65 2.90
C PRO A 21 8.22 4.26 3.42
N PRO A 22 7.15 4.74 2.80
CA PRO A 22 5.80 4.31 3.13
C PRO A 22 5.57 2.85 2.69
N LEU A 23 4.75 2.09 3.42
CA LEU A 23 4.55 0.65 3.16
C LEU A 23 3.43 0.31 2.17
N TRP A 24 2.62 1.28 1.77
CA TRP A 24 1.68 1.12 0.66
C TRP A 24 2.43 0.70 -0.62
N GLY A 25 2.10 -0.47 -1.18
CA GLY A 25 2.80 -1.01 -2.34
C GLY A 25 3.98 -1.93 -2.04
N VAL A 26 4.36 -2.10 -0.77
CA VAL A 26 5.52 -2.94 -0.41
C VAL A 26 5.39 -4.35 -0.97
N GLY A 27 4.18 -4.93 -0.98
CA GLY A 27 3.93 -6.29 -1.46
C GLY A 27 4.24 -6.54 -2.95
N ALA A 28 4.43 -5.50 -3.76
CA ALA A 28 4.74 -5.60 -5.18
C ALA A 28 6.04 -4.86 -5.60
N SER A 29 6.81 -4.35 -4.64
CA SER A 29 7.92 -3.41 -4.90
C SER A 29 9.31 -4.03 -4.81
N GLY A 30 9.42 -5.35 -4.67
CA GLY A 30 10.71 -6.03 -4.56
C GLY A 30 11.63 -5.74 -5.77
N PRO A 31 12.96 -5.82 -5.59
CA PRO A 31 13.68 -6.19 -4.36
C PRO A 31 13.63 -5.11 -3.26
N TYR A 32 13.92 -5.51 -2.03
CA TYR A 32 13.71 -4.72 -0.82
C TYR A 32 15.00 -4.17 -0.22
N GLY A 33 14.83 -3.15 0.61
CA GLY A 33 15.93 -2.35 1.16
C GLY A 33 16.28 -1.19 0.24
N HIS A 34 16.89 -0.13 0.78
CA HIS A 34 17.30 1.02 -0.06
C HIS A 34 18.42 0.64 -1.03
N ASP A 35 19.14 -0.43 -0.74
CA ASP A 35 20.21 -1.02 -1.53
C ASP A 35 19.74 -2.19 -2.42
N GLY A 36 18.45 -2.57 -2.33
CA GLY A 36 17.87 -3.64 -3.13
C GLY A 36 18.45 -5.04 -2.87
N ALA A 37 19.16 -5.27 -1.76
CA ALA A 37 19.89 -6.52 -1.56
C ALA A 37 19.06 -7.67 -0.96
N SER A 38 17.79 -7.43 -0.59
CA SER A 38 16.90 -8.46 -0.03
C SER A 38 15.82 -8.83 -1.04
N LEU A 39 15.65 -10.12 -1.33
CA LEU A 39 14.66 -10.60 -2.30
C LEU A 39 13.29 -10.84 -1.65
N THR A 40 13.27 -11.01 -0.32
CA THR A 40 12.03 -11.29 0.42
C THR A 40 11.79 -10.31 1.57
N LEU A 41 10.52 -10.22 1.99
CA LEU A 41 10.11 -9.44 3.16
C LEU A 41 10.70 -10.00 4.46
N ASP A 42 10.86 -11.32 4.58
CA ASP A 42 11.49 -11.94 5.75
C ASP A 42 12.97 -11.53 5.85
N GLU A 43 13.71 -11.65 4.74
CA GLU A 43 15.13 -11.27 4.66
C GLU A 43 15.32 -9.80 5.03
N VAL A 44 14.55 -8.89 4.41
CA VAL A 44 14.72 -7.47 4.67
C VAL A 44 14.40 -7.13 6.12
N ILE A 45 13.35 -7.70 6.72
CA ILE A 45 13.00 -7.48 8.13
C ILE A 45 14.13 -7.98 9.04
N ARG A 46 14.67 -9.17 8.80
CA ARG A 46 15.78 -9.74 9.58
C ARG A 46 17.07 -8.96 9.42
N ARG A 47 17.30 -8.29 8.32
CA ARG A 47 18.52 -7.50 8.12
C ARG A 47 18.48 -6.15 8.88
N HIS A 48 17.31 -5.72 9.37
CA HIS A 48 17.20 -4.44 10.07
C HIS A 48 17.99 -4.41 11.38
N GLY A 49 18.62 -3.27 11.67
CA GLY A 49 19.35 -3.05 12.92
C GLY A 49 19.31 -1.58 13.35
N GLY A 50 20.21 -1.20 14.26
CA GLY A 50 20.22 0.15 14.85
C GLY A 50 18.90 0.40 15.59
N GLU A 51 18.23 1.51 15.28
CA GLU A 51 16.91 1.86 15.85
C GLU A 51 15.84 0.77 15.62
N ALA A 52 15.93 0.01 14.52
CA ALA A 52 14.97 -1.05 14.20
C ALA A 52 15.31 -2.42 14.82
N LEU A 53 16.41 -2.54 15.56
CA LEU A 53 16.85 -3.81 16.16
C LEU A 53 15.79 -4.40 17.11
N GLY A 54 15.08 -3.55 17.87
CA GLY A 54 13.99 -4.00 18.74
C GLY A 54 12.84 -4.64 17.96
N SER A 55 12.47 -4.07 16.81
CA SER A 55 11.43 -4.62 15.94
C SER A 55 11.88 -5.94 15.29
N ARG A 56 13.14 -6.02 14.83
CA ARG A 56 13.74 -7.26 14.32
C ARG A 56 13.66 -8.38 15.37
N ARG A 57 14.10 -8.12 16.60
CA ARG A 57 14.10 -9.14 17.68
C ARG A 57 12.69 -9.63 17.99
N LYS A 58 11.70 -8.74 18.01
CA LYS A 58 10.29 -9.12 18.18
C LYS A 58 9.80 -10.00 17.03
N TYR A 59 10.18 -9.67 15.79
CA TYR A 59 9.86 -10.48 14.63
C TYR A 59 10.54 -11.87 14.66
N GLU A 60 11.80 -11.93 15.09
CA GLU A 60 12.54 -13.19 15.24
C GLU A 60 11.95 -14.08 16.34
N ALA A 61 11.37 -13.47 17.38
CA ALA A 61 10.70 -14.17 18.49
C ALA A 61 9.30 -14.69 18.15
N PHE A 62 8.70 -14.26 17.03
CA PHE A 62 7.40 -14.76 16.59
C PHE A 62 7.45 -16.25 16.21
N SER A 63 6.35 -16.94 16.50
CA SER A 63 6.03 -18.23 15.92
C SER A 63 6.03 -18.16 14.37
N SER A 64 6.08 -19.31 13.71
CA SER A 64 5.97 -19.37 12.25
C SER A 64 4.65 -18.76 11.77
N GLU A 65 3.55 -19.07 12.45
CA GLU A 65 2.22 -18.57 12.10
C GLU A 65 2.11 -17.04 12.23
N GLU A 66 2.65 -16.45 13.30
CA GLU A 66 2.67 -14.99 13.47
C GLU A 66 3.51 -14.30 12.38
N ARG A 67 4.67 -14.88 12.02
CA ARG A 67 5.50 -14.36 10.92
C ARG A 67 4.76 -14.45 9.60
N GLU A 68 4.08 -15.55 9.32
CA GLU A 68 3.28 -15.73 8.11
C GLU A 68 2.14 -14.72 8.03
N LYS A 69 1.42 -14.48 9.13
CA LYS A 69 0.35 -13.46 9.22
C LYS A 69 0.88 -12.06 8.92
N LEU A 70 2.00 -11.67 9.54
CA LEU A 70 2.61 -10.37 9.28
C LEU A 70 3.09 -10.25 7.83
N GLN A 71 3.77 -11.27 7.29
CA GLN A 71 4.20 -11.24 5.91
C GLN A 71 3.01 -11.24 4.93
N ALA A 72 1.91 -11.94 5.24
CA ALA A 72 0.70 -11.93 4.43
C ALA A 72 0.05 -10.55 4.42
N PHE A 73 0.01 -9.87 5.57
CA PHE A 73 -0.42 -8.47 5.64
C PHE A 73 0.48 -7.56 4.78
N LEU A 74 1.80 -7.66 4.90
CA LEU A 74 2.71 -6.84 4.07
C LEU A 74 2.58 -7.15 2.57
N ARG A 75 2.38 -8.41 2.19
CA ARG A 75 2.11 -8.82 0.81
C ARG A 75 0.77 -8.30 0.28
N SER A 76 -0.22 -8.04 1.14
CA SER A 76 -1.51 -7.50 0.70
C SER A 76 -1.44 -6.00 0.36
N LEU A 77 -0.44 -5.28 0.88
CA LEU A 77 -0.18 -3.86 0.59
C LEU A 77 0.41 -3.70 -0.83
N THR A 78 -0.42 -3.87 -1.85
CA THR A 78 -0.03 -3.70 -3.27
C THR A 78 -0.65 -2.43 -3.84
N LEU A 79 0.11 -1.71 -4.67
CA LEU A 79 -0.46 -0.64 -5.50
C LEU A 79 -1.11 -1.30 -6.70
N ARG A 80 -2.43 -1.15 -6.83
CA ARG A 80 -3.16 -1.65 -7.99
C ARG A 80 -2.97 -0.67 -9.15
N SER A 81 -2.79 -1.21 -10.36
CA SER A 81 -2.77 -0.40 -11.57
C SER A 81 -4.12 0.29 -11.75
N THR A 82 -4.09 1.58 -12.08
CA THR A 82 -5.29 2.40 -12.32
C THR A 82 -6.09 1.97 -13.55
N ASN A 83 -5.48 1.21 -14.48
CA ASN A 83 -6.14 0.82 -15.72
C ASN A 83 -6.84 -0.55 -15.66
N ARG A 84 -6.97 -1.14 -14.46
CA ARG A 84 -7.71 -2.40 -14.29
C ARG A 84 -9.17 -2.12 -13.90
N PRO A 85 -10.10 -2.95 -14.39
CA PRO A 85 -11.45 -2.96 -13.85
C PRO A 85 -11.40 -3.19 -12.34
N MET A 86 -12.11 -2.36 -11.60
CA MET A 86 -12.12 -2.38 -10.15
C MET A 86 -13.47 -1.90 -9.68
N ASP A 87 -14.03 -2.60 -8.71
CA ASP A 87 -15.19 -2.16 -7.95
C ASP A 87 -14.75 -0.98 -7.08
N ILE A 88 -15.09 0.23 -7.52
CA ILE A 88 -14.71 1.50 -6.92
C ILE A 88 -15.78 1.95 -5.92
N ASP A 89 -17.05 1.63 -6.17
CA ASP A 89 -18.15 2.03 -5.30
C ASP A 89 -18.46 1.03 -4.16
N GLY A 90 -17.88 -0.17 -4.22
CA GLY A 90 -17.93 -1.22 -3.21
C GLY A 90 -19.19 -2.09 -3.28
N ASP A 91 -19.88 -2.14 -4.42
CA ASP A 91 -21.13 -2.91 -4.59
C ASP A 91 -20.93 -4.42 -4.85
N GLY A 92 -19.68 -4.84 -5.01
CA GLY A 92 -19.28 -6.22 -5.24
C GLY A 92 -19.23 -6.64 -6.71
N CYS A 93 -19.53 -5.73 -7.64
CA CYS A 93 -19.48 -5.94 -9.08
C CYS A 93 -18.57 -4.91 -9.76
N VAL A 94 -18.08 -5.22 -10.96
CA VAL A 94 -17.47 -4.22 -11.84
C VAL A 94 -18.49 -3.92 -12.94
N SER A 95 -19.03 -2.70 -12.98
CA SER A 95 -19.97 -2.30 -14.03
C SER A 95 -19.28 -2.09 -15.38
N GLU A 96 -19.92 -2.47 -16.49
CA GLU A 96 -19.45 -2.12 -17.84
C GLU A 96 -19.81 -0.68 -18.23
N ASN A 97 -20.82 -0.08 -17.58
CA ASN A 97 -21.29 1.28 -17.83
C ASN A 97 -21.33 2.04 -16.49
N PHE A 98 -20.18 2.53 -16.05
CA PHE A 98 -20.03 3.20 -14.75
C PHE A 98 -20.37 4.68 -14.85
N MET A 99 -21.35 5.11 -14.05
CA MET A 99 -21.92 6.46 -14.13
C MET A 99 -21.30 7.41 -13.10
N VAL A 100 -20.54 8.41 -13.55
CA VAL A 100 -19.96 9.47 -12.70
C VAL A 100 -20.58 10.81 -13.04
N SER A 101 -21.18 11.48 -12.05
CA SER A 101 -21.96 12.73 -12.23
C SER A 101 -22.91 12.74 -13.44
N GLY A 102 -23.62 11.64 -13.70
CA GLY A 102 -24.54 11.51 -14.84
C GLY A 102 -23.89 11.23 -16.20
N VAL A 103 -22.57 11.03 -16.26
CA VAL A 103 -21.84 10.66 -17.48
C VAL A 103 -21.42 9.20 -17.40
N ASP A 104 -21.68 8.44 -18.46
CA ASP A 104 -21.15 7.08 -18.62
C ASP A 104 -19.66 7.15 -18.92
N THR A 105 -18.86 6.53 -18.07
CA THR A 105 -17.40 6.51 -18.17
C THR A 105 -16.86 5.18 -18.71
N GLY A 106 -17.76 4.31 -19.18
CA GLY A 106 -17.48 2.94 -19.59
C GLY A 106 -17.18 2.06 -18.39
N ARG A 107 -16.35 1.04 -18.60
CA ARG A 107 -16.11 0.03 -17.56
C ARG A 107 -15.50 0.64 -16.30
N GLU A 108 -16.09 0.27 -15.17
CA GLU A 108 -15.71 0.73 -13.85
C GLU A 108 -14.23 0.44 -13.56
N LYS A 109 -13.49 1.51 -13.31
CA LYS A 109 -12.06 1.49 -13.02
C LYS A 109 -11.68 2.76 -12.29
N PHE A 110 -10.54 2.74 -11.61
CA PHE A 110 -10.01 3.95 -10.98
C PHE A 110 -9.60 4.98 -12.05
N ASN A 111 -10.26 6.13 -12.08
CA ASN A 111 -9.82 7.28 -12.88
C ASN A 111 -9.46 8.46 -11.96
N PRO A 112 -8.17 8.87 -11.90
CA PRO A 112 -7.74 9.96 -11.03
C PRO A 112 -8.37 11.31 -11.38
N GLU A 113 -8.84 11.53 -12.62
CA GLU A 113 -9.50 12.79 -13.01
C GLU A 113 -10.80 13.03 -12.23
N TRP A 114 -11.48 11.97 -11.78
CA TRP A 114 -12.69 12.08 -10.98
C TRP A 114 -12.41 12.70 -9.61
N LEU A 115 -11.23 12.45 -9.04
CA LEU A 115 -10.82 12.99 -7.74
C LEU A 115 -10.70 14.53 -7.76
N PHE A 116 -10.33 15.10 -8.92
CA PHE A 116 -10.04 16.53 -9.07
C PHE A 116 -11.17 17.33 -9.70
N LYS A 117 -12.03 16.70 -10.51
CA LYS A 117 -13.18 17.36 -11.15
C LYS A 117 -14.43 17.33 -10.26
N ASN A 118 -14.55 16.32 -9.40
CA ASN A 118 -15.61 16.19 -8.39
C ASN A 118 -14.94 15.77 -7.06
N PRO A 119 -14.56 16.70 -6.17
CA PRO A 119 -13.86 16.33 -4.94
C PRO A 119 -14.68 15.33 -4.13
N GLY A 120 -14.14 14.13 -3.94
CA GLY A 120 -14.76 13.11 -3.11
C GLY A 120 -14.94 13.65 -1.68
N GLN A 121 -16.17 13.66 -1.19
CA GLN A 121 -16.44 14.03 0.20
C GLN A 121 -16.03 12.85 1.09
N VAL A 122 -14.90 12.97 1.79
CA VAL A 122 -14.51 12.01 2.82
C VAL A 122 -15.13 12.45 4.14
N GLU A 123 -16.29 11.89 4.50
CA GLU A 123 -16.90 12.12 5.81
C GLU A 123 -16.29 11.18 6.88
N GLY A 124 -15.85 11.77 7.99
CA GLY A 124 -15.28 11.06 9.15
C GLY A 124 -16.34 10.42 10.06
N LEU A 125 -15.86 9.77 11.13
CA LEU A 125 -16.63 8.91 12.05
C LEU A 125 -17.98 9.49 12.52
N THR A 126 -19.06 9.11 11.84
CA THR A 126 -20.42 9.06 12.39
C THR A 126 -20.96 7.65 12.20
N GLY A 127 -21.67 7.11 13.20
CA GLY A 127 -21.97 5.68 13.34
C GLY A 127 -22.64 4.99 12.14
N SER A 128 -22.49 3.66 12.09
CA SER A 128 -22.98 2.72 11.06
C SER A 128 -22.78 3.22 9.63
N VAL A 129 -21.56 3.05 9.13
CA VAL A 129 -21.16 3.48 7.78
C VAL A 129 -21.80 2.57 6.73
N ARG A 130 -22.68 3.14 5.90
CA ARG A 130 -22.85 2.71 4.51
C ARG A 130 -22.22 3.79 3.63
N SER A 131 -21.11 3.44 2.98
CA SER A 131 -20.44 4.32 2.02
C SER A 131 -21.24 4.38 0.72
N TRP A 132 -21.47 5.58 0.20
CA TRP A 132 -22.02 5.85 -1.14
C TRP A 132 -21.12 6.83 -1.89
N ALA A 133 -19.81 6.81 -1.61
CA ALA A 133 -18.88 7.88 -1.99
C ALA A 133 -18.85 8.20 -3.49
N LEU A 134 -19.35 7.31 -4.36
CA LEU A 134 -19.31 7.48 -5.83
C LEU A 134 -20.58 7.08 -6.58
N THR A 135 -21.67 6.69 -5.91
CA THR A 135 -22.92 6.30 -6.58
C THR A 135 -23.88 7.49 -6.71
N ASN A 136 -24.27 7.83 -7.95
CA ASN A 136 -25.29 8.84 -8.27
C ASN A 136 -26.73 8.45 -7.86
N LEU A 137 -26.92 7.59 -6.84
CA LEU A 137 -28.25 7.20 -6.39
C LEU A 137 -28.67 8.09 -5.22
N ARG A 138 -29.17 9.29 -5.54
CA ARG A 138 -30.15 9.92 -4.66
C ARG A 138 -31.36 9.00 -4.61
N LYS A 139 -31.60 8.34 -3.48
CA LYS A 139 -32.92 7.77 -3.21
C LYS A 139 -33.94 8.92 -3.24
N ALA A 140 -34.94 8.79 -4.10
CA ALA A 140 -36.19 9.54 -4.02
C ALA A 140 -36.96 9.15 -2.75
#